data_AF-A0A9J7LLL1-F1
#
_entry.id   AF-A0A9J7LLL1-F1
#
_cell.length_a   1.000
_cell.length_b   1.000
_cell.length_c   1.000
_cell.angle_alpha   90.00
_cell.angle_beta   90.00
_cell.angle_gamma   90.00
#
_symmetry.space_group_name_H-M   'P 1'
#
loop_
_entity.id
_entity.type
_entity.pdbx_description
1 polymer ?
#
loop_
_entity_poly.entity_id
_entity_poly.type
_entity_poly.pdbx_seq_one_letter_code
_entity_poly.pdbx_strand_id
1 'polypeptide(L)'
;MTDPGILLHHLIIVVCILAKILLDFGPPTFFNAMRMVQEASNPFLHLRWLLAAAGVSRNSRLYVTNGLVFAASFLLSRILPIPYYWTQSLQLITSPQTYVRFGAVGLGFWFIADLLFDGINCFWAVKICRGTYKFMKTRKLE
;
A
#
# COMPACT_ATOMS: atom_id res chain seq x y z
N MET A 1 -5.25 5.23 -21.01
CA MET A 1 -3.84 4.92 -21.30
C MET A 1 -3.40 3.84 -20.34
N THR A 2 -3.29 2.60 -20.81
CA THR A 2 -2.66 1.51 -20.06
C THR A 2 -1.16 1.73 -20.10
N ASP A 3 -0.61 2.32 -19.05
CA ASP A 3 0.84 2.43 -18.90
C ASP A 3 1.41 1.00 -18.80
N PRO A 4 2.31 0.58 -19.72
CA PRO A 4 2.94 -0.74 -19.68
C PRO A 4 3.59 -1.06 -18.33
N GLY A 5 4.03 -0.03 -17.58
CA GLY A 5 4.59 -0.18 -16.24
C GLY A 5 3.57 -0.68 -15.20
N ILE A 6 2.30 -0.28 -15.30
CA ILE A 6 1.24 -0.76 -14.41
C ILE A 6 0.89 -2.21 -14.71
N LEU A 7 0.84 -2.57 -16.00
CA LEU A 7 0.62 -3.96 -16.41
C LEU A 7 1.77 -4.86 -15.95
N LEU A 8 3.02 -4.41 -16.10
CA LEU A 8 4.19 -5.13 -15.60
C LEU A 8 4.16 -5.26 -14.08
N HIS A 9 3.81 -4.19 -13.35
CA HIS A 9 3.66 -4.21 -11.90
C HIS A 9 2.60 -5.23 -11.42
N HIS A 10 1.42 -5.25 -12.04
CA HIS A 10 0.37 -6.21 -11.72
C HIS A 10 0.77 -7.65 -12.12
N LEU A 11 1.45 -7.83 -13.24
CA LEU A 11 1.97 -9.13 -13.68
C LEU A 11 2.99 -9.68 -12.68
N ILE A 12 3.93 -8.84 -12.20
CA ILE A 12 4.91 -9.21 -11.17
C ILE A 12 4.20 -9.60 -9.88
N ILE A 13 3.21 -8.82 -9.42
CA ILE A 13 2.42 -9.15 -8.24
C ILE A 13 1.71 -10.50 -8.40
N VAL A 14 1.08 -10.76 -9.55
CA VAL A 14 0.40 -12.04 -9.81
C VAL A 14 1.38 -13.20 -9.81
N VAL A 15 2.55 -13.06 -10.45
CA VAL A 15 3.60 -14.10 -10.43
C VAL A 15 4.10 -14.35 -9.01
N CYS A 16 4.33 -13.30 -8.21
CA CYS A 16 4.73 -13.44 -6.81
C CYS A 16 3.67 -14.11 -5.95
N ILE A 17 2.38 -13.81 -6.16
CA ILE A 17 1.26 -14.45 -5.46
C ILE A 17 1.14 -15.93 -5.86
N LEU A 18 1.21 -16.25 -7.16
CA LEU A 18 1.13 -17.62 -7.66
C LEU A 18 2.31 -18.46 -7.17
N ALA A 19 3.53 -17.93 -7.17
CA ALA A 19 4.69 -18.60 -6.60
C ALA A 19 4.51 -18.89 -5.10
N LYS A 20 3.89 -17.95 -4.34
CA LYS A 20 3.60 -18.16 -2.92
C LYS A 20 2.55 -19.26 -2.68
N ILE A 21 1.55 -19.39 -3.56
CA ILE A 21 0.51 -20.42 -3.48
C ILE A 21 1.05 -21.80 -3.88
N LEU A 22 1.80 -21.88 -4.99
CA LEU A 22 2.27 -23.15 -5.56
C LEU A 22 3.41 -23.81 -4.77
N LEU A 23 4.17 -23.04 -4.00
CA LEU A 23 5.28 -23.55 -3.17
C LEU A 23 4.85 -23.91 -1.73
N ASP A 24 3.53 -23.99 -1.50
CA ASP A 24 2.86 -24.38 -0.25
C ASP A 24 3.36 -23.67 1.01
N PHE A 25 3.90 -22.45 0.86
CA PHE A 25 4.24 -21.61 2.01
C PHE A 25 2.98 -21.54 2.88
N GLY A 26 2.99 -22.03 4.11
CA GLY A 26 2.09 -21.57 5.18
C GLY A 26 2.77 -20.40 5.88
N PRO A 27 2.13 -19.48 6.63
CA PRO A 27 0.81 -18.83 6.57
C PRO A 27 0.86 -17.51 5.73
N PRO A 28 1.10 -17.56 4.41
CA PRO A 28 1.18 -16.39 3.54
C PRO A 28 -0.19 -15.84 3.18
N THR A 29 -1.30 -16.57 3.34
CA THR A 29 -2.66 -16.05 3.10
C THR A 29 -2.97 -14.88 4.02
N PHE A 30 -2.53 -14.94 5.29
CA PHE A 30 -2.72 -13.84 6.23
C PHE A 30 -1.90 -12.60 5.85
N PHE A 31 -0.60 -12.76 5.62
CA PHE A 31 0.26 -11.63 5.24
C PHE A 31 -0.09 -11.09 3.85
N ASN A 32 -0.43 -11.95 2.89
CA ASN A 32 -0.91 -11.52 1.57
C ASN A 32 -2.26 -10.80 1.71
N ALA A 33 -3.20 -11.28 2.53
CA ALA A 33 -4.46 -10.58 2.78
C ALA A 33 -4.23 -9.20 3.42
N MET A 34 -3.34 -9.11 4.40
CA MET A 34 -2.91 -7.83 5.00
C MET A 34 -2.31 -6.88 3.95
N ARG A 35 -1.57 -7.40 2.97
CA ARG A 35 -1.06 -6.61 1.85
C ARG A 35 -2.17 -6.22 0.87
N MET A 36 -3.18 -7.06 0.65
CA MET A 36 -4.32 -6.73 -0.21
C MET A 36 -5.21 -5.62 0.38
N VAL A 37 -5.26 -5.47 1.71
CA VAL A 37 -5.97 -4.33 2.34
C VAL A 37 -5.47 -2.99 1.79
N GLN A 38 -4.19 -2.90 1.41
CA GLN A 38 -3.60 -1.67 0.87
C GLN A 38 -4.22 -1.21 -0.46
N GLU A 39 -4.84 -2.11 -1.21
CA GLU A 39 -5.55 -1.78 -2.44
C GLU A 39 -6.80 -0.93 -2.20
N ALA A 40 -7.30 -0.87 -0.96
CA ALA A 40 -8.49 -0.10 -0.60
C ALA A 40 -8.36 1.41 -0.88
N SER A 41 -7.14 1.96 -0.91
CA SER A 41 -6.93 3.38 -1.25
C SER A 41 -6.91 3.66 -2.76
N ASN A 42 -6.67 2.63 -3.59
CA ASN A 42 -6.40 2.80 -5.03
C ASN A 42 -7.63 3.30 -5.84
N PRO A 43 -8.88 2.86 -5.55
CA PRO A 43 -10.06 3.41 -6.22
C PRO A 43 -10.17 4.93 -6.09
N PHE A 44 -9.85 5.49 -4.93
CA PHE A 44 -9.93 6.94 -4.69
C PHE A 44 -8.80 7.72 -5.37
N LEU A 45 -7.61 7.11 -5.49
CA LEU A 45 -6.52 7.66 -6.28
C LEU A 45 -6.90 7.74 -7.77
N HIS A 46 -7.44 6.64 -8.31
CA HIS A 46 -7.89 6.59 -9.70
C HIS A 46 -9.07 7.51 -9.95
N LEU A 47 -10.03 7.61 -9.02
CA LEU A 47 -11.13 8.56 -9.12
C LEU A 47 -10.63 10.01 -9.15
N ARG A 48 -9.61 10.35 -8.35
CA ARG A 48 -9.00 11.69 -8.38
C ARG A 48 -8.43 12.01 -9.76
N TRP A 49 -7.71 11.06 -10.35
CA TRP A 49 -7.14 11.20 -11.68
C TRP A 49 -8.23 11.33 -12.75
N LEU A 50 -9.27 10.50 -12.68
CA LEU A 50 -10.41 10.53 -13.60
C LEU A 50 -11.13 11.88 -13.55
N LEU A 51 -11.39 12.41 -12.34
CA LEU A 51 -12.00 13.73 -12.17
C LEU A 51 -11.13 14.83 -12.79
N ALA A 52 -9.81 14.76 -12.61
CA ALA A 52 -8.89 15.72 -13.23
C ALA A 52 -8.91 15.62 -14.77
N ALA A 53 -8.93 14.40 -15.31
CA ALA A 53 -9.01 14.15 -16.76
C ALA A 53 -10.34 14.63 -17.36
N ALA A 54 -11.43 14.53 -16.61
CA ALA A 54 -12.76 15.03 -16.98
C ALA A 54 -12.90 16.57 -16.85
N GLY A 55 -11.84 17.29 -16.49
CA GLY A 55 -11.88 18.75 -16.33
C GLY A 55 -12.64 19.24 -15.10
N VAL A 56 -12.92 18.35 -14.13
CA VAL A 56 -13.62 18.73 -12.90
C VAL A 56 -12.75 19.71 -12.11
N SER A 57 -13.33 20.85 -11.73
CA SER A 57 -12.64 21.86 -10.94
C SER A 57 -12.06 21.24 -9.67
N ARG A 58 -10.77 21.53 -9.40
CA ARG A 58 -10.08 21.12 -8.17
C ARG A 58 -10.73 21.70 -6.91
N ASN A 59 -11.53 22.75 -7.09
CA ASN A 59 -12.28 23.37 -6.01
C ASN A 59 -13.67 22.79 -5.79
N SER A 60 -14.14 21.91 -6.67
CA SER A 60 -15.44 21.26 -6.54
C SER A 60 -15.51 20.39 -5.27
N ARG A 61 -16.71 20.31 -4.68
CA ARG A 61 -16.96 19.45 -3.51
C ARG A 61 -16.55 18.00 -3.78
N LEU A 62 -16.84 17.47 -4.97
CA LEU A 62 -16.50 16.10 -5.35
C LEU A 62 -14.99 15.85 -5.36
N TYR A 63 -14.20 16.74 -5.97
CA TYR A 63 -12.74 16.60 -6.04
C TYR A 63 -12.10 16.67 -4.65
N VAL A 64 -12.59 17.57 -3.80
CA VAL A 64 -12.11 17.75 -2.42
C VAL A 64 -12.46 16.54 -1.56
N THR A 65 -13.73 16.12 -1.56
CA THR A 65 -14.18 14.97 -0.78
C THR A 65 -13.43 13.70 -1.17
N ASN A 66 -13.27 13.43 -2.48
CA ASN A 66 -12.47 12.29 -2.92
C ASN A 66 -11.02 12.37 -2.44
N GLY A 67 -10.41 13.57 -2.45
CA GLY A 67 -9.07 13.77 -1.91
C GLY A 67 -8.94 13.45 -0.42
N LEU A 68 -9.93 13.83 0.39
CA LEU A 68 -9.97 13.50 1.82
C LEU A 68 -10.21 12.00 2.07
N VAL A 69 -11.12 11.38 1.31
CA VAL A 69 -11.39 9.94 1.39
C VAL A 69 -10.16 9.13 0.95
N PHE A 70 -9.45 9.59 -0.09
CA PHE A 70 -8.17 9.02 -0.48
C PHE A 70 -7.13 9.10 0.65
N ALA A 71 -6.98 10.27 1.28
CA ALA A 71 -6.05 10.43 2.39
C ALA A 71 -6.40 9.51 3.58
N ALA A 72 -7.67 9.46 3.98
CA ALA A 72 -8.13 8.62 5.07
C ALA A 72 -7.94 7.13 4.76
N SER A 73 -8.38 6.66 3.58
CA SER A 73 -8.21 5.26 3.16
C SER A 73 -6.73 4.88 3.07
N PHE A 74 -5.84 5.76 2.59
CA PHE A 74 -4.40 5.50 2.56
C PHE A 74 -3.84 5.26 3.97
N LEU A 75 -4.16 6.13 4.94
CA LEU A 75 -3.67 5.99 6.31
C LEU A 75 -4.21 4.72 6.99
N LEU A 76 -5.50 4.44 6.82
CA LEU A 76 -6.16 3.29 7.45
C LEU A 76 -5.72 1.95 6.86
N SER A 77 -5.52 1.89 5.54
CA SER A 77 -5.19 0.63 4.87
C SER A 77 -3.69 0.36 4.76
N ARG A 78 -2.85 1.39 4.78
CA ARG A 78 -1.40 1.26 4.52
C ARG A 78 -0.52 1.60 5.70
N ILE A 79 -0.94 2.50 6.59
CA ILE A 79 -0.09 2.96 7.72
C ILE A 79 -0.50 2.31 9.03
N LEU A 80 -1.79 2.33 9.34
CA LEU A 80 -2.33 1.74 10.56
C LEU A 80 -1.97 0.24 10.74
N PRO A 81 -1.95 -0.60 9.69
CA PRO A 81 -1.61 -2.02 9.85
C PRO A 81 -0.12 -2.32 10.03
N ILE A 82 0.78 -1.36 9.75
CA ILE A 82 2.24 -1.57 9.77
C ILE A 82 2.74 -2.11 11.12
N PRO A 83 2.41 -1.51 12.28
CA PRO A 83 2.95 -2.00 13.55
C PRO A 83 2.58 -3.46 13.81
N TYR A 84 1.32 -3.81 13.56
CA TYR A 84 0.83 -5.17 13.74
C TYR A 84 1.44 -6.15 12.72
N TYR A 85 1.62 -5.73 11.47
CA TYR A 85 2.33 -6.52 10.46
C TYR A 85 3.74 -6.90 10.93
N TRP A 86 4.49 -5.94 11.46
CA TRP A 86 5.87 -6.16 11.90
C TRP A 86 5.97 -7.01 13.16
N THR A 87 5.03 -6.90 14.11
CA THR A 87 5.02 -7.80 15.28
C THR A 87 4.86 -9.26 14.85
N GLN A 88 3.93 -9.54 13.93
CA GLN A 88 3.70 -10.90 13.42
C GLN A 88 4.87 -11.39 12.55
N SER A 89 5.45 -10.51 11.73
CA SER A 89 6.57 -10.86 10.84
C SER A 89 7.83 -11.22 11.63
N LEU A 90 8.16 -10.46 12.68
CA LEU A 90 9.31 -10.76 13.53
C LEU A 90 9.15 -12.08 14.30
N GLN A 91 7.94 -12.39 14.77
CA GLN A 91 7.63 -13.68 15.39
C GLN A 91 7.81 -14.85 14.41
N LEU A 92 7.40 -14.68 13.14
CA LEU A 92 7.56 -15.71 12.13
C LEU A 92 9.02 -15.91 11.72
N ILE A 93 9.75 -14.83 11.43
CA ILE A 93 11.14 -14.87 10.95
C ILE A 93 12.06 -15.52 11.99
N THR A 94 11.76 -15.35 13.28
CA THR A 94 12.53 -15.96 14.37
C THR A 94 12.15 -17.42 14.64
N SER A 95 11.07 -17.94 14.05
CA SER A 95 10.64 -19.33 14.27
C SER A 95 11.57 -20.33 13.54
N PRO A 96 12.01 -21.40 14.21
CA PRO A 96 12.87 -22.42 13.60
C PRO A 96 12.25 -23.06 12.34
N GLN A 97 10.93 -23.25 12.34
CA GLN A 97 10.20 -23.86 11.24
C GLN A 97 10.27 -22.99 9.98
N THR A 98 10.18 -21.67 10.15
CA THR A 98 10.27 -20.71 9.05
C THR A 98 11.72 -20.60 8.56
N TYR A 99 12.71 -20.66 9.46
CA TYR A 99 14.12 -20.68 9.06
C TYR A 99 14.49 -21.91 8.24
N VAL A 100 14.08 -23.11 8.67
CA VAL A 100 14.31 -24.37 7.91
C VAL A 100 13.70 -24.28 6.51
N ARG A 101 12.56 -23.59 6.39
CA ARG A 101 11.81 -23.51 5.14
C ARG A 101 12.38 -22.51 4.13
N PHE A 102 12.80 -21.33 4.58
CA PHE A 102 13.21 -20.23 3.70
C PHE A 102 14.72 -19.98 3.68
N GLY A 103 15.43 -20.48 4.70
CA GLY A 103 16.84 -20.18 4.94
C GLY A 103 17.11 -18.70 5.20
N ALA A 104 18.37 -18.37 5.48
CA ALA A 104 18.78 -16.99 5.77
C ALA A 104 18.52 -16.03 4.59
N VAL A 105 18.76 -16.49 3.35
CA VAL A 105 18.61 -15.66 2.15
C VAL A 105 17.14 -15.34 1.88
N GLY A 106 16.24 -16.33 1.98
CA GLY A 106 14.80 -16.13 1.76
C GLY A 106 14.18 -15.19 2.79
N LEU A 107 14.55 -15.35 4.07
CA LEU A 107 14.10 -14.46 5.14
C LEU A 107 14.66 -13.05 5.01
N GLY A 108 15.94 -12.92 4.62
CA GLY A 108 16.55 -11.63 4.35
C GLY A 108 15.84 -10.89 3.21
N PHE A 109 15.53 -11.60 2.12
CA PHE A 109 14.79 -11.02 1.00
C PHE A 109 13.38 -10.58 1.41
N TRP A 110 12.64 -11.41 2.16
CA TRP A 110 11.32 -11.06 2.67
C TRP A 110 11.40 -9.79 3.54
N PHE A 111 12.27 -9.78 4.55
CA PHE A 111 12.41 -8.64 5.45
C PHE A 111 12.74 -7.33 4.72
N ILE A 112 13.71 -7.36 3.81
CA ILE A 112 14.13 -6.17 3.05
C ILE A 112 13.00 -5.68 2.14
N ALA A 113 12.32 -6.59 1.43
CA ALA A 113 11.23 -6.24 0.54
C ALA A 113 10.09 -5.52 1.29
N ASP A 114 9.70 -6.05 2.45
CA ASP A 114 8.67 -5.43 3.28
C ASP A 114 9.09 -4.09 3.87
N LEU A 115 10.36 -3.97 4.31
CA LEU A 115 10.90 -2.73 4.84
C LEU A 115 10.88 -1.62 3.79
N LEU A 116 11.30 -1.92 2.56
CA LEU A 116 11.26 -0.97 1.45
C LEU A 116 9.83 -0.59 1.10
N PHE A 117 8.92 -1.56 1.07
CA PHE A 117 7.51 -1.37 0.73
C PHE A 117 6.77 -0.53 1.78
N ASP A 118 7.01 -0.75 3.07
CA ASP A 118 6.43 0.09 4.12
C ASP A 118 7.11 1.46 4.18
N GLY A 119 8.42 1.53 3.89
CA GLY A 119 9.16 2.78 3.78
C GLY A 119 8.58 3.73 2.73
N ILE A 120 8.27 3.22 1.53
CA ILE A 120 7.64 4.05 0.48
C ILE A 120 6.21 4.48 0.87
N ASN A 121 5.44 3.62 1.55
CA ASN A 121 4.11 3.97 2.04
C ASN A 121 4.18 5.08 3.10
N CYS A 122 5.12 5.00 4.06
CA CYS A 122 5.36 6.05 5.06
C CYS A 122 5.78 7.38 4.41
N PHE A 123 6.66 7.35 3.42
CA PHE A 123 7.04 8.53 2.65
C PHE A 123 5.83 9.23 2.00
N TRP A 124 4.96 8.45 1.35
CA TRP A 124 3.74 8.98 0.75
C TRP A 124 2.74 9.50 1.79
N ALA A 125 2.59 8.82 2.92
CA ALA A 125 1.74 9.31 4.01
C ALA A 125 2.16 10.70 4.48
N VAL A 126 3.46 10.95 4.66
CA VAL A 126 3.97 12.28 5.03
C VAL A 126 3.59 13.33 3.97
N LYS A 127 3.76 13.01 2.69
CA LYS A 127 3.39 13.92 1.58
C LYS A 127 1.89 14.20 1.55
N ILE A 128 1.06 13.16 1.72
CA ILE A 128 -0.41 13.26 1.71
C ILE A 128 -0.89 14.12 2.88
N CYS A 129 -0.39 13.86 4.10
CA CYS A 129 -0.75 14.64 5.29
C CYS A 129 -0.35 16.11 5.14
N ARG A 130 0.87 16.39 4.67
CA ARG A 130 1.35 17.77 4.42
C ARG A 130 0.50 18.47 3.35
N GLY A 131 0.19 17.79 2.26
CA GLY A 131 -0.65 18.33 1.18
C GLY A 131 -2.06 18.65 1.67
N THR A 132 -2.68 17.72 2.40
CA THR A 132 -4.03 17.87 2.96
C THR A 132 -4.07 18.99 3.99
N TYR A 133 -3.09 19.07 4.88
CA TYR A 133 -2.98 20.15 5.87
C TYR A 133 -2.87 21.53 5.22
N LYS A 134 -1.97 21.68 4.23
CA LYS A 134 -1.82 22.95 3.49
C LYS A 134 -3.12 23.35 2.81
N PHE A 135 -3.78 22.40 2.14
CA PHE A 135 -5.04 22.64 1.45
C PHE A 135 -6.15 23.10 2.42
N MET A 136 -6.31 22.42 3.55
CA MET A 136 -7.30 22.80 4.57
C MET A 136 -7.00 24.18 5.19
N LYS A 137 -5.72 24.53 5.36
CA LYS A 137 -5.34 25.86 5.87
C LYS A 137 -5.70 26.97 4.90
N THR A 138 -5.41 26.81 3.60
CA THR A 138 -5.75 27.81 2.58
C THR A 138 -7.26 27.99 2.45
N ARG A 139 -8.03 26.90 2.49
CA ARG A 139 -9.50 26.92 2.41
C ARG A 139 -10.21 27.60 3.58
N LYS A 140 -9.60 27.63 4.77
CA LYS A 140 -10.14 28.36 5.93
C LYS A 140 -9.92 29.88 5.85
N LEU A 141 -9.07 30.33 4.94
CA LEU A 141 -8.72 31.74 4.74
C LEU A 141 -9.52 32.38 3.58
N GLU A 142 -10.24 31.57 2.80
CA GLU A 142 -11.19 31.97 1.75
C GLU A 142 -12.62 32.02 2.32
#